data_AF-A0A7S3BH68-F1
#
_entry.id   AF-A0A7S3BH68-F1
#
_cell.length_a   1.000
_cell.length_b   1.000
_cell.length_c   1.000
_cell.angle_alpha   90.00
_cell.angle_beta   90.00
_cell.angle_gamma   90.00
#
_symmetry.space_group_name_H-M   'P 1'
#
loop_
_entity.id
_entity.type
_entity.pdbx_description
1 polymer ?
#
loop_
_entity_poly.entity_id
_entity_poly.type
_entity_poly.pdbx_seq_one_letter_code
_entity_poly.pdbx_strand_id
1 'polypeptide(L)'
;MASPYRTYMHHVLAQRCGVPPSLGVLLLATLQRLEGKGVVEQGFQVAVPPPNSREVPRACVASGEASPASSSSSATPEGLMASTLACLKRAYWPWTWPEQHYSGFLASAEAAVGTGGRVGRVSETVGVMQGSGRPFGDIRLARMACERLAELCGGHELRDLAVLLAHLGQPAEAYDLLVRQYMKSDHYAHLRSLAQLAEGGADDLESAGPANSLSVDFSLARAEAEAIEALVARLERDVAEASFGLSDAANSNSD
;
A
#
# COMPACT_ATOMS: atom_id res chain seq x y z
N MET A 1 -1.68 -4.74 -15.58
CA MET A 1 -0.82 -4.06 -14.59
C MET A 1 0.37 -3.41 -15.28
N ALA A 2 0.74 -2.17 -14.90
CA ALA A 2 1.85 -1.45 -15.53
C ALA A 2 3.21 -1.91 -14.97
N SER A 3 4.22 -2.02 -15.84
CA SER A 3 5.61 -2.23 -15.45
C SER A 3 6.11 -1.06 -14.57
N PRO A 4 6.95 -1.30 -13.54
CA PRO A 4 7.51 -0.23 -12.71
C PRO A 4 8.29 0.82 -13.54
N TYR A 5 8.84 0.45 -14.69
CA TYR A 5 9.47 1.38 -15.64
C TYR A 5 8.52 2.48 -16.15
N ARG A 6 7.21 2.24 -16.14
CA ARG A 6 6.21 3.27 -16.48
C ARG A 6 5.96 4.25 -15.33
N THR A 7 6.61 4.06 -14.19
CA THR A 7 6.50 4.94 -13.02
C THR A 7 7.80 5.72 -12.78
N TYR A 8 8.96 5.19 -13.22
CA TYR A 8 10.25 5.91 -13.14
C TYR A 8 10.31 7.10 -14.10
N MET A 9 10.42 8.31 -13.56
CA MET A 9 10.34 9.55 -14.34
C MET A 9 11.34 9.62 -15.50
N HIS A 10 12.58 9.18 -15.31
CA HIS A 10 13.56 9.16 -16.40
C HIS A 10 13.10 8.32 -17.58
N HIS A 11 12.54 7.13 -17.30
CA HIS A 11 12.02 6.26 -18.35
C HIS A 11 10.72 6.81 -18.96
N VAL A 12 9.84 7.39 -18.16
CA VAL A 12 8.61 8.06 -18.65
C VAL A 12 8.95 9.20 -19.60
N LEU A 13 9.96 10.01 -19.28
CA LEU A 13 10.43 11.10 -20.14
C LEU A 13 11.08 10.57 -21.42
N ALA A 14 11.94 9.56 -21.32
CA ALA A 14 12.65 9.00 -22.46
C ALA A 14 11.72 8.28 -23.45
N GLN A 15 10.79 7.46 -22.94
CA GLN A 15 9.88 6.66 -23.75
C GLN A 15 8.53 7.32 -24.02
N ARG A 16 8.29 8.50 -23.43
CA ARG A 16 7.02 9.25 -23.51
C ARG A 16 5.79 8.40 -23.13
N CYS A 17 5.99 7.47 -22.20
CA CYS A 17 4.97 6.51 -21.78
C CYS A 17 5.07 6.29 -20.27
N GLY A 18 3.99 6.54 -19.55
CA GLY A 18 3.94 6.39 -18.09
C GLY A 18 2.56 6.01 -17.57
N VAL A 19 2.50 5.71 -16.29
CA VAL A 19 1.23 5.56 -15.56
C VAL A 19 0.59 6.93 -15.33
N PRO A 20 -0.75 7.02 -15.18
CA PRO A 20 -1.43 8.30 -15.02
C PRO A 20 -0.87 9.21 -13.93
N PRO A 21 -0.52 8.73 -12.72
CA PRO A 21 0.13 9.57 -11.71
C PRO A 21 1.43 10.20 -12.19
N SER A 22 2.29 9.42 -12.85
CA SER A 22 3.59 9.91 -13.34
C SER A 22 3.45 10.95 -14.44
N LEU A 23 2.50 10.75 -15.36
CA LEU A 23 2.16 11.74 -16.37
C LEU A 23 1.56 13.01 -15.74
N GLY A 24 0.77 12.85 -14.66
CA GLY A 24 0.20 13.95 -13.89
C GLY A 24 1.27 14.82 -13.24
N VAL A 25 2.32 14.20 -12.66
CA VAL A 25 3.50 14.91 -12.13
C VAL A 25 4.18 15.75 -13.21
N LEU A 26 4.42 15.16 -14.39
CA LEU A 26 5.06 15.88 -15.50
C LEU A 26 4.21 17.05 -15.99
N LEU A 27 2.90 16.84 -16.12
CA LEU A 27 1.97 17.88 -16.54
C LEU A 27 1.94 19.03 -15.51
N LEU A 28 1.79 18.70 -14.22
CA LEU A 28 1.75 19.68 -13.13
C LEU A 28 3.03 20.52 -13.09
N ALA A 29 4.20 19.86 -13.11
CA ALA A 29 5.48 20.55 -13.09
C ALA A 29 5.70 21.42 -14.33
N THR A 30 5.18 21.01 -15.50
CA THR A 30 5.24 21.80 -16.72
C THR A 30 4.38 23.05 -16.61
N LEU A 31 3.14 22.92 -16.14
CA LEU A 31 2.22 24.05 -15.97
C LEU A 31 2.75 25.07 -14.96
N GLN A 32 3.29 24.61 -13.81
CA GLN A 32 3.91 25.49 -12.81
C GLN A 32 5.08 26.30 -13.40
N ARG A 33 5.90 25.68 -14.26
CA ARG A 33 7.00 26.39 -14.95
C ARG A 33 6.50 27.38 -16.00
N LEU A 34 5.37 27.10 -16.65
CA LEU A 34 4.77 28.00 -17.63
C LEU A 34 4.08 29.19 -16.95
N GLU A 35 3.40 28.96 -15.82
CA GLU A 35 2.84 30.00 -14.96
C GLU A 35 3.93 30.93 -14.43
N GLY A 36 5.05 30.38 -13.92
CA GLY A 36 6.20 31.18 -13.48
C GLY A 36 6.85 32.02 -14.59
N LYS A 37 6.56 31.73 -15.87
CA LYS A 37 6.99 32.51 -17.04
C LYS A 37 5.91 33.45 -17.58
N GLY A 38 4.72 33.48 -16.96
CA GLY A 38 3.58 34.26 -17.43
C GLY A 38 2.97 33.76 -18.74
N VAL A 39 3.20 32.49 -19.12
CA VAL A 39 2.66 31.89 -20.35
C VAL A 39 1.26 31.32 -20.14
N VAL A 40 0.93 30.94 -18.90
CA VAL A 40 -0.36 30.36 -18.50
C VAL A 40 -0.92 31.15 -17.33
N GLU A 41 -2.25 31.31 -17.29
CA GLU A 41 -2.96 31.97 -16.20
C GLU A 41 -2.85 31.21 -14.88
N GLN A 42 -2.94 31.93 -13.76
CA GLN A 42 -2.94 31.33 -12.43
C GLN A 42 -4.21 30.50 -12.19
N GLY A 43 -4.12 29.47 -11.35
CA GLY A 43 -5.28 28.69 -10.92
C GLY A 43 -5.66 27.52 -11.83
N PHE A 44 -4.68 26.90 -12.50
CA PHE A 44 -4.91 25.60 -13.14
C PHE A 44 -4.90 24.45 -12.11
N GLN A 45 -5.56 23.36 -12.45
CA GLN A 45 -5.51 22.10 -11.73
C GLN A 45 -5.20 20.97 -12.71
N VAL A 46 -4.64 19.88 -12.20
CA VAL A 46 -4.44 18.65 -12.98
C VAL A 46 -5.44 17.61 -12.50
N ALA A 47 -6.25 17.10 -13.42
CA ALA A 47 -7.14 15.97 -13.21
C ALA A 47 -6.40 14.69 -13.60
N VAL A 48 -6.28 13.74 -12.68
CA VAL A 48 -5.72 12.41 -12.95
C VAL A 48 -6.86 11.40 -13.06
N PRO A 49 -6.88 10.58 -14.13
CA PRO A 49 -7.92 9.59 -14.31
C PRO A 49 -7.78 8.44 -13.30
N PRO A 50 -8.87 7.70 -13.01
CA PRO A 50 -8.83 6.60 -12.06
C PRO A 50 -7.89 5.48 -12.51
N PRO A 51 -7.43 4.62 -11.57
CA PRO A 51 -6.64 3.43 -11.88
C PRO A 51 -7.32 2.58 -12.96
N ASN A 52 -6.54 2.02 -13.89
CA ASN A 52 -7.00 1.21 -15.04
C ASN A 52 -7.76 1.95 -16.15
N SER A 53 -7.97 3.28 -16.05
CA SER A 53 -8.43 4.07 -17.19
C SER A 53 -7.36 4.15 -18.28
N ARG A 54 -7.79 4.19 -19.54
CA ARG A 54 -6.91 4.50 -20.69
C ARG A 54 -6.77 6.00 -20.94
N GLU A 55 -7.45 6.81 -20.16
CA GLU A 55 -7.36 8.26 -20.24
C GLU A 55 -6.00 8.75 -19.75
N VAL A 56 -5.63 9.94 -20.20
CA VAL A 56 -4.41 10.63 -19.79
C VAL A 56 -4.78 11.80 -18.87
N PRO A 57 -3.89 12.20 -17.95
CA PRO A 57 -4.10 13.39 -17.12
C PRO A 57 -4.36 14.64 -17.97
N ARG A 58 -5.24 15.51 -17.47
CA ARG A 58 -5.64 16.74 -18.17
C ARG A 58 -5.50 17.95 -17.26
N ALA A 59 -5.15 19.08 -17.87
CA ALA A 59 -5.21 20.37 -17.20
C ALA A 59 -6.64 20.91 -17.29
N CYS A 60 -7.15 21.44 -16.18
CA CYS A 60 -8.41 22.15 -16.13
C CYS A 60 -8.21 23.50 -15.42
N VAL A 61 -9.06 24.46 -15.74
CA VAL A 61 -9.14 25.71 -14.95
C VAL A 61 -9.87 25.38 -13.66
N ALA A 62 -9.37 25.87 -12.52
CA ALA A 62 -10.04 25.76 -11.23
C ALA A 62 -11.34 26.59 -11.28
N SER A 63 -12.40 26.04 -11.87
CA SER A 63 -13.72 26.64 -11.78
C SER A 63 -14.23 26.44 -10.35
N GLY A 64 -14.62 27.52 -9.67
CA GLY A 64 -15.14 27.49 -8.30
C GLY A 64 -16.45 26.70 -8.13
N GLU A 65 -16.99 26.14 -9.21
CA GLU A 65 -18.14 25.23 -9.19
C GLU A 65 -17.66 23.81 -9.47
N ALA A 66 -17.68 22.98 -8.42
CA ALA A 66 -17.46 21.54 -8.53
C ALA A 66 -18.44 20.95 -9.55
N SER A 67 -17.96 20.65 -10.75
CA SER A 67 -18.74 19.90 -11.74
C SER A 67 -18.93 18.47 -11.19
N PRO A 68 -20.17 18.00 -10.98
CA PRO A 68 -20.44 16.73 -10.31
C PRO A 68 -20.20 15.49 -11.19
N ALA A 69 -19.62 15.65 -12.38
CA ALA A 69 -19.62 14.62 -13.42
C ALA A 69 -18.26 13.94 -13.70
N SER A 70 -17.18 14.28 -13.00
CA SER A 70 -15.90 13.61 -13.20
C SER A 70 -15.27 13.26 -11.86
N SER A 71 -15.22 11.96 -11.58
CA SER A 71 -14.50 11.30 -10.47
C SER A 71 -12.97 11.53 -10.46
N SER A 72 -12.50 12.53 -11.20
CA SER A 72 -11.12 12.98 -11.21
C SER A 72 -10.88 13.94 -10.05
N SER A 73 -10.24 13.45 -8.99
CA SER A 73 -9.75 14.30 -7.90
C SER A 73 -8.73 15.29 -8.46
N SER A 74 -8.79 16.54 -7.99
CA SER A 74 -7.75 17.53 -8.29
C SER A 74 -6.43 17.04 -7.69
N ALA A 75 -5.42 16.95 -8.54
CA ALA A 75 -4.16 16.31 -8.19
C ALA A 75 -3.22 17.31 -7.51
N THR A 76 -3.11 17.22 -6.19
CA THR A 76 -2.08 17.94 -5.42
C THR A 76 -0.71 17.31 -5.66
N PRO A 77 0.41 18.04 -5.48
CA PRO A 77 1.75 17.46 -5.56
C PRO A 77 1.92 16.24 -4.64
N GLU A 78 1.41 16.33 -3.41
CA GLU A 78 1.42 15.25 -2.42
C GLU A 78 0.59 14.05 -2.87
N GLY A 79 -0.63 14.28 -3.38
CA GLY A 79 -1.50 13.21 -3.88
C GLY A 79 -0.93 12.49 -5.11
N LEU A 80 -0.26 13.22 -5.99
CA LEU A 80 0.46 12.66 -7.14
C LEU A 80 1.66 11.82 -6.71
N MET A 81 2.41 12.29 -5.72
CA MET A 81 3.54 11.55 -5.16
C MET A 81 3.06 10.27 -4.48
N ALA A 82 2.03 10.35 -3.62
CA ALA A 82 1.41 9.19 -2.99
C ALA A 82 0.91 8.18 -4.03
N SER A 83 0.22 8.63 -5.07
CA SER A 83 -0.27 7.77 -6.16
C SER A 83 0.87 7.10 -6.95
N THR A 84 1.98 7.81 -7.16
CA THR A 84 3.18 7.29 -7.82
C THR A 84 3.85 6.22 -6.96
N LEU A 85 4.00 6.48 -5.65
CA LEU A 85 4.55 5.53 -4.70
C LEU A 85 3.66 4.29 -4.55
N ALA A 86 2.33 4.44 -4.54
CA ALA A 86 1.39 3.32 -4.50
C ALA A 86 1.54 2.42 -5.74
N CYS A 87 1.76 3.00 -6.92
CA CYS A 87 2.08 2.24 -8.13
C CYS A 87 3.39 1.46 -7.99
N LEU A 88 4.43 2.05 -7.41
CA LEU A 88 5.72 1.37 -7.16
C LEU A 88 5.57 0.26 -6.13
N LYS A 89 4.94 0.54 -4.99
CA LYS A 89 4.64 -0.44 -3.94
C LYS A 89 3.92 -1.65 -4.53
N ARG A 90 2.85 -1.44 -5.32
CA ARG A 90 2.12 -2.53 -6.00
C ARG A 90 2.97 -3.27 -7.03
N ALA A 91 3.83 -2.56 -7.76
CA ALA A 91 4.73 -3.17 -8.76
C ALA A 91 5.76 -4.10 -8.14
N TYR A 92 6.30 -3.71 -6.99
CA TYR A 92 7.35 -4.43 -6.28
C TYR A 92 6.84 -5.40 -5.22
N TRP A 93 5.55 -5.34 -4.87
CA TRP A 93 4.96 -6.22 -3.85
C TRP A 93 5.14 -7.71 -4.19
N PRO A 94 5.88 -8.49 -3.36
CA PRO A 94 6.19 -9.88 -3.68
C PRO A 94 4.98 -10.83 -3.70
N TRP A 95 3.94 -10.53 -2.93
CA TRP A 95 2.76 -11.41 -2.79
C TRP A 95 1.62 -11.05 -3.72
N THR A 96 0.68 -11.98 -3.91
CA THR A 96 -0.52 -11.74 -4.71
C THR A 96 -1.26 -10.52 -4.17
N TRP A 97 -1.52 -9.56 -5.06
CA TRP A 97 -2.30 -8.37 -4.75
C TRP A 97 -3.46 -8.28 -5.74
N PRO A 98 -4.66 -8.74 -5.33
CA PRO A 98 -5.87 -8.68 -6.15
C PRO A 98 -6.19 -7.25 -6.59
N GLU A 99 -6.94 -7.08 -7.69
CA GLU A 99 -7.32 -5.74 -8.15
C GLU A 99 -8.41 -5.12 -7.29
N GLN A 100 -9.25 -5.96 -6.69
CA GLN A 100 -10.31 -5.56 -5.77
C GLN A 100 -9.82 -5.20 -4.36
N HIS A 101 -8.57 -5.54 -4.00
CA HIS A 101 -8.04 -5.24 -2.66
C HIS A 101 -7.27 -3.92 -2.67
N TYR A 102 -7.50 -3.12 -1.62
CA TYR A 102 -6.74 -1.91 -1.37
C TYR A 102 -5.24 -2.18 -1.25
N SER A 103 -4.86 -3.22 -0.50
CA SER A 103 -3.46 -3.63 -0.35
C SER A 103 -3.18 -5.12 -0.52
N GLY A 104 -1.91 -5.47 -0.69
CA GLY A 104 -1.42 -6.86 -0.74
C GLY A 104 -1.12 -7.43 0.65
N PHE A 105 -1.64 -6.78 1.70
CA PHE A 105 -1.36 -7.09 3.10
C PHE A 105 -1.66 -8.53 3.48
N LEU A 106 -2.91 -8.98 3.27
CA LEU A 106 -3.39 -10.26 3.76
C LEU A 106 -2.46 -11.43 3.38
N ALA A 107 -2.16 -11.57 2.09
CA ALA A 107 -1.28 -12.64 1.60
C ALA A 107 0.14 -12.55 2.18
N SER A 108 0.65 -11.34 2.42
CA SER A 108 1.97 -11.15 3.04
C SER A 108 1.96 -11.46 4.53
N ALA A 109 0.86 -11.16 5.23
CA ALA A 109 0.71 -11.43 6.67
C ALA A 109 0.57 -12.93 6.93
N GLU A 110 -0.25 -13.63 6.14
CA GLU A 110 -0.37 -15.10 6.17
C GLU A 110 0.98 -15.77 5.92
N ALA A 111 1.75 -15.27 4.94
CA ALA A 111 3.11 -15.77 4.68
C ALA A 111 4.07 -15.45 5.84
N ALA A 112 3.91 -14.33 6.54
CA ALA A 112 4.73 -13.97 7.69
C ALA A 112 4.46 -14.87 8.89
N VAL A 113 3.20 -15.28 9.11
CA VAL A 113 2.77 -16.15 10.21
C VAL A 113 3.01 -17.64 9.89
N GLY A 114 3.15 -17.99 8.61
CA GLY A 114 3.38 -19.37 8.17
C GLY A 114 2.10 -20.18 7.95
N THR A 115 0.95 -19.51 7.84
CA THR A 115 -0.36 -20.14 7.59
C THR A 115 -0.65 -20.35 6.10
N GLY A 116 0.06 -19.64 5.21
CA GLY A 116 -0.03 -19.81 3.75
C GLY A 116 0.91 -20.88 3.21
N GLY A 117 0.36 -22.02 2.77
CA GLY A 117 1.16 -23.12 2.21
C GLY A 117 2.11 -22.71 1.07
N ARG A 118 3.32 -23.27 1.10
CA ARG A 118 4.42 -23.24 0.09
C ARG A 118 4.96 -21.88 -0.40
N VAL A 119 4.32 -20.74 -0.16
CA VAL A 119 4.91 -19.41 -0.45
C VAL A 119 5.61 -18.93 0.81
N GLY A 120 6.82 -19.46 1.02
CA GLY A 120 7.64 -19.21 2.21
C GLY A 120 8.02 -17.73 2.39
N ARG A 121 8.51 -17.43 3.60
CA ARG A 121 9.08 -16.15 4.01
C ARG A 121 9.98 -15.59 2.90
N VAL A 122 9.75 -14.33 2.54
CA VAL A 122 10.53 -13.68 1.48
C VAL A 122 11.83 -13.18 2.08
N SER A 123 12.92 -13.85 1.71
CA SER A 123 14.29 -13.41 2.00
C SER A 123 14.76 -12.47 0.88
N GLU A 124 15.70 -11.58 1.20
CA GLU A 124 16.37 -10.67 0.25
C GLU A 124 16.94 -11.38 -0.99
N THR A 125 17.19 -12.69 -0.89
CA THR A 125 17.77 -13.53 -1.94
C THR A 125 16.75 -14.30 -2.78
N VAL A 126 15.50 -14.46 -2.31
CA VAL A 126 14.49 -15.29 -2.97
C VAL A 126 13.33 -14.41 -3.42
N GLY A 127 13.36 -14.00 -4.69
CA GLY A 127 12.20 -13.38 -5.32
C GLY A 127 11.05 -14.39 -5.38
N VAL A 128 9.87 -14.02 -4.85
CA VAL A 128 8.68 -14.85 -4.99
C VAL A 128 8.23 -14.82 -6.44
N MET A 129 8.33 -15.96 -7.12
CA MET A 129 7.58 -16.16 -8.36
C MET A 129 6.11 -16.30 -8.00
N GLN A 130 5.34 -15.23 -8.19
CA GLN A 130 3.88 -15.31 -8.10
C GLN A 130 3.36 -16.31 -9.14
N GLY A 131 2.35 -17.10 -8.78
CA GLY A 131 1.69 -18.05 -9.70
C GLY A 131 1.10 -17.40 -10.95
N SER A 132 0.93 -16.08 -10.95
CA SER A 132 0.55 -15.24 -12.10
C SER A 132 1.61 -14.17 -12.41
N GLY A 133 2.82 -14.59 -12.78
CA GLY A 133 3.67 -13.88 -13.75
C GLY A 133 3.99 -12.41 -13.49
N ARG A 134 4.17 -11.95 -12.24
CA ARG A 134 4.73 -10.62 -11.98
C ARG A 134 6.26 -10.71 -11.90
N PRO A 135 7.01 -10.21 -12.91
CA PRO A 135 8.45 -10.44 -12.99
C PRO A 135 9.27 -9.50 -12.10
N PHE A 136 8.63 -8.65 -11.28
CA PHE A 136 9.28 -7.53 -10.58
C PHE A 136 9.18 -7.59 -9.05
N GLY A 137 8.71 -8.69 -8.44
CA GLY A 137 8.62 -8.76 -6.98
C GLY A 137 9.98 -8.50 -6.31
N ASP A 138 10.09 -7.41 -5.56
CA ASP A 138 11.30 -6.99 -4.84
C ASP A 138 10.87 -6.34 -3.50
N ILE A 139 11.09 -7.08 -2.42
CA ILE A 139 10.67 -6.67 -1.08
C ILE A 139 11.37 -5.37 -0.62
N ARG A 140 12.61 -5.12 -1.05
CA ARG A 140 13.36 -3.92 -0.63
C ARG A 140 12.81 -2.68 -1.32
N LEU A 141 12.53 -2.78 -2.61
CA LEU A 141 11.90 -1.70 -3.37
C LEU A 141 10.45 -1.45 -2.89
N ALA A 142 9.71 -2.51 -2.56
CA ALA A 142 8.39 -2.40 -1.95
C ALA A 142 8.46 -1.68 -0.58
N ARG A 143 9.45 -2.02 0.26
CA ARG A 143 9.69 -1.36 1.56
C ARG A 143 9.95 0.13 1.39
N MET A 144 10.88 0.52 0.52
CA MET A 144 11.18 1.95 0.31
C MET A 144 9.97 2.75 -0.16
N ALA A 145 9.15 2.18 -1.06
CA ALA A 145 7.91 2.83 -1.48
C ALA A 145 6.91 2.96 -0.31
N CYS A 146 6.78 1.90 0.49
CA CYS A 146 5.88 1.84 1.65
C CYS A 146 6.32 2.76 2.80
N GLU A 147 7.63 2.89 3.06
CA GLU A 147 8.18 3.85 4.04
C GLU A 147 7.74 5.28 3.71
N ARG A 148 7.90 5.69 2.45
CA ARG A 148 7.51 7.04 2.01
C ARG A 148 5.99 7.23 2.03
N LEU A 149 5.23 6.19 1.70
CA LEU A 149 3.77 6.22 1.81
C LEU A 149 3.31 6.32 3.26
N ALA A 150 3.94 5.61 4.18
CA ALA A 150 3.64 5.69 5.60
C ALA A 150 3.95 7.09 6.15
N GLU A 151 5.06 7.72 5.74
CA GLU A 151 5.40 9.11 6.07
C GLU A 151 4.36 10.11 5.53
N LEU A 152 3.88 9.92 4.29
CA LEU A 152 2.96 10.85 3.62
C LEU A 152 1.49 10.66 4.03
N CYS A 153 1.05 9.43 4.25
CA CYS A 153 -0.36 9.07 4.36
C CYS A 153 -0.72 8.37 5.67
N GLY A 154 0.23 7.74 6.36
CA GLY A 154 -0.03 6.91 7.52
C GLY A 154 -1.06 5.80 7.23
N GLY A 155 -1.95 5.53 8.19
CA GLY A 155 -3.07 4.61 8.01
C GLY A 155 -2.66 3.20 7.60
N HIS A 156 -3.31 2.63 6.58
CA HIS A 156 -3.02 1.26 6.10
C HIS A 156 -1.57 1.06 5.63
N GLU A 157 -0.86 2.14 5.29
CA GLU A 157 0.54 2.07 4.89
C GLU A 157 1.46 1.67 6.06
N LEU A 158 1.06 1.94 7.31
CA LEU A 158 1.80 1.53 8.51
C LEU A 158 1.75 0.01 8.71
N ARG A 159 0.59 -0.63 8.56
CA ARG A 159 0.48 -2.11 8.66
C ARG A 159 1.22 -2.80 7.52
N ASP A 160 1.18 -2.21 6.33
CA ASP A 160 1.82 -2.77 5.14
C ASP A 160 3.35 -2.66 5.27
N LEU A 161 3.85 -1.57 5.86
CA LEU A 161 5.28 -1.44 6.17
C LEU A 161 5.70 -2.44 7.26
N ALA A 162 4.89 -2.60 8.31
CA ALA A 162 5.18 -3.53 9.41
C ALA A 162 5.34 -4.97 8.92
N VAL A 163 4.46 -5.44 8.02
CA VAL A 163 4.58 -6.81 7.49
C VAL A 163 5.82 -7.00 6.61
N LEU A 164 6.23 -5.98 5.84
CA LEU A 164 7.49 -6.03 5.07
C LEU A 164 8.70 -6.12 6.00
N LEU A 165 8.74 -5.33 7.08
CA LEU A 165 9.80 -5.37 8.09
C LEU A 165 9.86 -6.73 8.80
N ALA A 166 8.71 -7.36 9.07
CA ALA A 166 8.65 -8.69 9.66
C ALA A 166 9.27 -9.78 8.76
N HIS A 167 9.09 -9.67 7.45
CA HIS A 167 9.74 -10.55 6.47
C HIS A 167 11.24 -10.31 6.37
N LEU A 168 11.68 -9.05 6.46
CA LEU A 168 13.08 -8.63 6.42
C LEU A 168 13.86 -8.89 7.72
N GLY A 169 13.23 -9.52 8.72
CA GLY A 169 13.89 -9.88 9.97
C GLY A 169 14.09 -8.70 10.93
N GLN A 170 13.25 -7.66 10.83
CA GLN A 170 13.24 -6.50 11.73
C GLN A 170 11.99 -6.50 12.64
N PRO A 171 11.85 -7.49 13.55
CA PRO A 171 10.60 -7.68 14.30
C PRO A 171 10.30 -6.56 15.30
N ALA A 172 11.32 -5.92 15.90
CA ALA A 172 11.12 -4.83 16.86
C ALA A 172 10.53 -3.58 16.18
N GLU A 173 11.06 -3.20 15.02
CA GLU A 173 10.55 -2.08 14.22
C GLU A 173 9.14 -2.39 13.68
N ALA A 174 8.92 -3.62 13.20
CA ALA A 174 7.60 -4.08 12.77
C ALA A 174 6.57 -4.00 13.91
N TYR A 175 6.95 -4.43 15.12
CA TYR A 175 6.08 -4.39 16.30
C TYR A 175 5.74 -2.95 16.71
N ASP A 176 6.72 -2.06 16.73
CA ASP A 176 6.49 -0.65 17.08
C ASP A 176 5.51 0.01 16.10
N LEU A 177 5.74 -0.16 14.79
CA LEU A 177 4.84 0.36 13.77
C LEU A 177 3.43 -0.24 13.85
N LEU A 178 3.30 -1.54 14.00
CA LEU A 178 2.00 -2.20 14.00
C LEU A 178 1.21 -1.90 15.29
N VAL A 179 1.82 -2.13 16.45
CA VAL A 179 1.13 -2.08 17.75
C VAL A 179 1.09 -0.67 18.31
N ARG A 180 2.22 0.06 18.26
CA ARG A 180 2.31 1.37 18.91
C ARG A 180 1.80 2.51 18.04
N GLN A 181 1.75 2.32 16.73
CA GLN A 181 1.30 3.35 15.78
C GLN A 181 0.00 2.96 15.08
N TYR A 182 -0.01 1.89 14.27
CA TYR A 182 -1.18 1.53 13.45
C TYR A 182 -2.40 1.15 14.27
N MET A 183 -2.27 0.27 15.26
CA MET A 183 -3.40 -0.18 16.09
C MET A 183 -4.03 0.92 16.94
N LYS A 184 -3.38 2.08 17.07
CA LYS A 184 -3.92 3.27 17.75
C LYS A 184 -4.53 4.29 16.78
N SER A 185 -4.52 4.00 15.48
CA SER A 185 -5.04 4.89 14.45
C SER A 185 -6.52 4.68 14.17
N ASP A 186 -7.19 5.72 13.64
CA ASP A 186 -8.58 5.65 13.20
C ASP A 186 -8.81 4.59 12.11
N HIS A 187 -7.79 4.31 11.30
CA HIS A 187 -7.85 3.29 10.26
C HIS A 187 -8.01 1.88 10.85
N TYR A 188 -7.32 1.58 11.95
CA TYR A 188 -7.50 0.30 12.64
C TYR A 188 -8.84 0.22 13.37
N ALA A 189 -9.28 1.32 14.00
CA ALA A 189 -10.60 1.39 14.62
C ALA A 189 -11.72 1.14 13.59
N HIS A 190 -11.61 1.74 12.41
CA HIS A 190 -12.54 1.53 11.30
C HIS A 190 -12.52 0.07 10.82
N LEU A 191 -11.34 -0.52 10.59
CA LEU A 191 -11.19 -1.93 10.22
C LEU A 191 -11.86 -2.85 11.23
N ARG A 192 -11.65 -2.62 12.54
CA ARG A 192 -12.26 -3.41 13.61
C ARG A 192 -13.77 -3.27 13.64
N SER A 193 -14.30 -2.06 13.40
CA SER A 193 -15.75 -1.86 13.28
C SER A 193 -16.34 -2.64 12.11
N LEU A 194 -15.67 -2.67 10.95
CA LEU A 194 -16.12 -3.46 9.80
C LEU A 194 -16.07 -4.97 10.09
N ALA A 195 -15.01 -5.44 10.74
CA ALA A 195 -14.87 -6.84 11.12
C ALA A 195 -15.98 -7.29 12.11
N GLN A 196 -16.33 -6.45 13.10
CA GLN A 196 -17.40 -6.74 14.06
C GLN A 196 -18.79 -6.79 13.40
N LEU A 197 -19.05 -5.90 12.42
CA LEU A 197 -20.30 -5.95 11.66
C LEU A 197 -20.41 -7.25 10.84
N ALA A 198 -19.28 -7.80 10.37
CA ALA A 198 -19.24 -9.08 9.67
C ALA A 198 -19.61 -10.27 10.59
N GLU A 199 -19.33 -10.18 11.89
CA GLU A 199 -19.67 -11.22 12.88
C GLU A 199 -21.17 -11.20 13.25
N GLY A 200 -21.78 -10.02 13.30
CA GLY A 200 -23.18 -9.85 13.70
C GLY A 200 -24.23 -10.03 12.61
N GLY A 201 -23.82 -10.10 11.33
CA GLY A 201 -24.73 -10.11 10.17
C GLY A 201 -24.83 -11.42 9.39
N ALA A 202 -24.20 -12.50 9.86
CA ALA A 202 -24.12 -13.76 9.10
C ALA A 202 -25.45 -14.51 8.94
N ASP A 203 -26.46 -14.23 9.77
CA ASP A 203 -27.75 -14.94 9.73
C ASP A 203 -28.84 -14.27 8.87
N ASP A 204 -28.72 -12.97 8.53
CA ASP A 204 -29.81 -12.20 7.87
C ASP A 204 -29.51 -11.75 6.42
N LEU A 205 -28.30 -12.02 5.88
CA LEU A 205 -27.85 -11.46 4.60
C LEU A 205 -27.97 -12.39 3.37
N GLU A 206 -28.45 -13.63 3.51
CA GLU A 206 -28.64 -14.54 2.36
C GLU A 206 -29.81 -14.16 1.42
N SER A 207 -30.62 -13.15 1.75
CA SER A 207 -31.85 -12.81 1.02
C SER A 207 -31.72 -11.68 -0.05
N ALA A 208 -30.55 -11.08 -0.29
CA ALA A 208 -30.46 -9.95 -1.22
C ALA A 208 -29.34 -10.13 -2.28
N GLY A 209 -29.71 -10.26 -3.54
CA GLY A 209 -28.79 -9.93 -4.65
C GLY A 209 -28.56 -8.40 -4.71
N PRO A 210 -27.75 -7.87 -5.64
CA PRO A 210 -26.35 -8.20 -5.90
C PRO A 210 -25.48 -7.70 -4.72
N ALA A 211 -25.49 -8.43 -3.59
CA ALA A 211 -24.76 -8.08 -2.36
C ALA A 211 -23.25 -8.38 -2.39
N ASN A 212 -22.66 -8.58 -3.57
CA ASN A 212 -21.34 -9.22 -3.68
C ASN A 212 -20.15 -8.30 -3.37
N SER A 213 -20.28 -6.97 -3.49
CA SER A 213 -19.17 -6.06 -3.16
C SER A 213 -19.07 -5.82 -1.65
N LEU A 214 -20.19 -5.55 -0.99
CA LEU A 214 -20.22 -5.30 0.45
C LEU A 214 -19.86 -6.55 1.27
N SER A 215 -20.31 -7.74 0.86
CA SER A 215 -19.95 -8.99 1.53
C SER A 215 -18.45 -9.33 1.37
N VAL A 216 -17.86 -9.03 0.21
CA VAL A 216 -16.42 -9.15 -0.03
C VAL A 216 -15.63 -8.18 0.85
N ASP A 217 -16.10 -6.95 1.01
CA ASP A 217 -15.45 -5.95 1.85
C ASP A 217 -15.45 -6.35 3.34
N PHE A 218 -16.56 -6.88 3.86
CA PHE A 218 -16.66 -7.35 5.26
C PHE A 218 -15.83 -8.60 5.54
N SER A 219 -15.87 -9.59 4.64
CA SER A 219 -15.07 -10.81 4.79
C SER A 219 -13.57 -10.53 4.73
N LEU A 220 -13.15 -9.63 3.83
CA LEU A 220 -11.77 -9.16 3.76
C LEU A 220 -11.38 -8.41 5.04
N ALA A 221 -12.22 -7.50 5.54
CA ALA A 221 -11.95 -6.77 6.77
C ALA A 221 -11.74 -7.71 7.98
N ARG A 222 -12.55 -8.76 8.09
CA ARG A 222 -12.39 -9.78 9.14
C ARG A 222 -11.07 -10.53 8.99
N ALA A 223 -10.76 -11.02 7.79
CA ALA A 223 -9.51 -11.73 7.52
C ALA A 223 -8.27 -10.86 7.80
N GLU A 224 -8.31 -9.58 7.43
CA GLU A 224 -7.22 -8.66 7.73
C GLU A 224 -7.07 -8.39 9.23
N ALA A 225 -8.17 -8.26 9.98
CA ALA A 225 -8.12 -8.11 11.44
C ALA A 225 -7.51 -9.35 12.13
N GLU A 226 -7.94 -10.56 11.74
CA GLU A 226 -7.38 -11.82 12.23
C GLU A 226 -5.88 -11.93 11.89
N ALA A 227 -5.49 -11.56 10.67
CA ALA A 227 -4.10 -11.59 10.22
C ALA A 227 -3.22 -10.58 11.00
N ILE A 228 -3.75 -9.42 11.37
CA ILE A 228 -3.04 -8.45 12.24
C ILE A 228 -2.80 -9.07 13.62
N GLU A 229 -3.82 -9.65 14.26
CA GLU A 229 -3.68 -10.26 15.58
C GLU A 229 -2.65 -11.41 15.56
N ALA A 230 -2.70 -12.26 14.54
CA ALA A 230 -1.74 -13.35 14.37
C ALA A 230 -0.30 -12.84 14.14
N LEU A 231 -0.15 -11.77 13.36
CA LEU A 231 1.16 -11.14 13.12
C LEU A 231 1.70 -10.50 14.40
N VAL A 232 0.85 -9.84 15.20
CA VAL A 232 1.25 -9.28 16.50
C VAL A 232 1.75 -10.37 17.43
N ALA A 233 0.99 -11.46 17.61
CA ALA A 233 1.38 -12.57 18.47
C ALA A 233 2.72 -13.20 18.04
N ARG A 234 2.98 -13.28 16.73
CA ARG A 234 4.28 -13.70 16.21
C ARG A 234 5.38 -12.69 16.54
N LEU A 235 5.17 -11.40 16.29
CA LEU A 235 6.16 -10.36 16.53
C LEU A 235 6.54 -10.25 18.01
N GLU A 236 5.59 -10.43 18.93
CA GLU A 236 5.86 -10.46 20.37
C GLU A 236 6.82 -11.59 20.74
N ARG A 237 6.62 -12.78 20.14
CA ARG A 237 7.52 -13.91 20.31
C ARG A 237 8.91 -13.60 19.76
N ASP A 238 9.00 -13.10 18.53
CA ASP A 238 10.27 -12.78 17.87
C ASP A 238 11.06 -11.70 18.64
N VAL A 239 10.36 -10.69 19.19
CA VAL A 239 10.97 -9.63 20.02
C VAL A 239 11.44 -10.16 21.37
N ALA A 240 10.66 -11.04 22.01
CA ALA A 240 11.06 -11.68 23.26
C ALA A 240 12.30 -12.56 23.05
N GLU A 241 12.30 -13.42 22.04
CA GLU A 241 13.43 -14.30 21.70
C GLU A 241 14.72 -13.50 21.42
N ALA A 242 14.63 -12.40 20.66
CA ALA A 242 15.78 -11.53 20.41
C ALA A 242 16.31 -10.89 21.69
N SER A 243 15.44 -10.56 22.64
CA SER A 243 15.84 -9.97 23.94
C SER A 243 16.55 -10.98 24.84
N PHE A 244 16.09 -12.24 24.87
CA PHE A 244 16.74 -13.32 25.63
C PHE A 244 18.06 -13.79 25.00
N GLY A 245 18.14 -13.85 23.67
CA GLY A 245 19.38 -14.23 22.98
C GLY A 245 20.55 -13.26 23.22
N LEU A 246 20.25 -11.98 23.44
CA LEU A 246 21.24 -10.97 23.79
C LEU A 246 21.74 -11.11 25.24
N SER A 247 20.92 -11.59 26.19
CA SER A 247 21.36 -11.80 27.57
C SER A 247 22.29 -13.00 27.73
N ASP A 248 22.08 -14.06 26.95
CA ASP A 248 22.94 -15.26 27.00
C ASP A 248 24.30 -15.03 26.29
N ALA A 249 24.32 -14.23 25.22
CA ALA A 249 25.56 -13.83 24.54
C ALA A 249 26.42 -12.87 25.38
N ALA A 250 25.80 -12.05 26.24
CA ALA A 250 26.51 -11.15 27.16
C ALA A 250 27.16 -11.93 28.32
N ASN A 251 26.50 -12.96 28.84
CA ASN A 251 27.03 -13.78 29.94
C ASN A 251 28.12 -14.76 29.49
N SER A 252 28.18 -15.16 28.23
CA SER A 252 29.17 -16.10 27.70
C SER A 252 30.50 -15.46 27.26
N ASN A 253 30.59 -14.13 27.20
CA ASN A 253 31.82 -13.39 26.91
C ASN A 253 32.55 -12.89 28.19
N SER A 254 32.16 -13.40 29.36
CA SER A 254 32.73 -13.00 30.66
C SER A 254 33.68 -14.04 31.27
N ASP A 255 34.04 -15.11 30.54
CA ASP A 255 34.99 -16.16 30.95
C ASP A 255 36.30 -16.12 30.15
#